data_AF-A0A3P7MIK9-F1
#
_entry.id   AF-A0A3P7MIK9-F1
#
_cell.length_a   1.000
_cell.length_b   1.000
_cell.length_c   1.000
_cell.angle_alpha   90.00
_cell.angle_beta   90.00
_cell.angle_gamma   90.00
#
_symmetry.space_group_name_H-M   'P 1'
#
loop_
_entity.id
_entity.type
_entity.pdbx_description
1 polymer ?
#
loop_
_entity_poly.entity_id
_entity_poly.type
_entity_poly.pdbx_seq_one_letter_code
_entity_poly.pdbx_strand_id
1 'polypeptide(L)' 'MWTNSSNVPSYANYTIVRRDRGRNNDAGLAFLVDKSIAPHQLPMPSADPMEVLAILFDVGQAPLNVVNVYIPPSSS' A
#
# COMPACT_ATOMS: atom_id res chain seq x y z
N MET A 1 -7.11 -3.18 14.08
CA MET A 1 -6.62 -2.06 14.93
C MET A 1 -5.43 -1.47 14.20
N TRP A 2 -5.54 -0.23 13.75
CA TRP A 2 -4.55 0.43 12.90
C TRP A 2 -3.38 0.88 13.77
N THR A 3 -2.18 0.37 13.52
CA THR A 3 -0.98 0.79 14.26
C THR A 3 -0.38 1.99 13.55
N ASN A 4 -0.55 3.18 14.12
CA ASN A 4 0.23 4.36 13.77
C ASN A 4 1.69 4.08 14.14
N SER A 5 2.49 3.58 13.20
CA SER A 5 3.95 3.53 13.37
C SER A 5 4.47 4.97 13.43
N SER A 6 5.15 5.34 14.51
CA SER A 6 5.55 6.72 14.81
C SER A 6 6.72 7.26 14.00
N ASN A 7 7.29 6.47 13.08
CA ASN A 7 8.51 6.80 12.32
C ASN A 7 8.29 6.73 10.80
N VAL A 8 7.14 7.20 10.30
CA VAL A 8 6.93 7.29 8.85
C VAL A 8 7.59 8.57 8.33
N PRO A 9 8.57 8.49 7.41
CA PRO A 9 9.13 9.69 6.78
C PRO A 9 8.01 10.51 6.14
N SER A 10 7.96 11.80 6.42
CA SER A 10 7.00 12.69 5.75
C SER A 10 7.52 13.04 4.36
N TYR A 11 6.77 12.69 3.32
CA TYR A 11 7.02 13.14 1.96
C TYR A 11 6.08 14.32 1.66
N ALA A 12 6.63 15.53 1.47
CA ALA A 12 5.84 16.76 1.43
C ALA A 12 4.70 16.76 0.39
N ASN A 13 4.93 16.12 -0.76
CA ASN A 13 3.99 16.11 -1.90
C ASN A 13 3.25 14.79 -2.08
N TYR A 14 3.44 13.82 -1.19
CA TYR A 14 2.87 12.49 -1.34
C TYR A 14 2.01 12.08 -0.14
N THR A 15 0.94 11.35 -0.43
CA THR A 15 0.18 10.55 0.52
C THR A 15 0.74 9.13 0.51
N ILE A 16 0.94 8.56 1.69
CA ILE A 16 1.46 7.19 1.83
C ILE A 16 0.29 6.27 2.11
N VAL A 17 0.07 5.29 1.23
CA VAL A 17 -0.84 4.16 1.48
C VAL A 17 0.03 2.95 1.75
N ARG A 18 0.02 2.43 2.98
CA ARG A 18 0.91 1.33 3.39
C ARG A 18 0.18 0.23 4.14
N ARG A 19 0.78 -0.94 4.14
CA ARG A 19 0.40 -2.08 4.97
C ARG A 19 1.64 -2.73 5.55
N ASP A 20 1.63 -2.90 6.87
CA ASP A 20 2.77 -3.36 7.64
C ASP A 20 2.68 -4.85 7.97
N ARG A 21 3.82 -5.54 7.97
CA ARG A 21 3.94 -6.93 8.42
C ARG A 21 4.11 -6.98 9.95
N GLY A 22 3.01 -6.94 10.71
CA GLY A 22 3.02 -7.27 12.15
C GLY A 22 3.72 -6.29 13.12
N ARG A 23 3.91 -6.73 14.39
CA ARG A 23 4.12 -5.87 15.58
C ARG A 23 5.50 -5.19 15.71
N ASN A 24 6.49 -5.57 14.90
CA ASN A 24 7.90 -5.23 15.11
C ASN A 24 8.58 -4.43 13.98
N ASN A 25 7.83 -3.68 13.16
CA ASN A 25 8.37 -2.92 12.02
C ASN A 25 9.00 -3.79 10.91
N ASP A 26 8.73 -5.10 10.89
CA ASP A 26 9.22 -5.99 9.85
C ASP A 26 8.44 -5.74 8.57
N ALA A 27 9.13 -5.31 7.52
CA ALA A 27 8.67 -5.29 6.12
C ALA A 27 7.25 -4.74 5.85
N GLY A 28 6.87 -4.65 4.59
CA GLY A 28 5.55 -4.20 4.21
C GLY A 28 5.51 -3.65 2.80
N LEU A 29 4.30 -3.30 2.38
CA LEU A 29 4.06 -2.69 1.09
C LEU A 29 3.61 -1.26 1.28
N ALA A 30 4.08 -0.38 0.40
CA ALA A 30 3.67 1.00 0.38
C ALA A 30 3.52 1.52 -1.05
N PHE A 31 2.61 2.45 -1.22
CA PHE A 31 2.53 3.36 -2.35
C PHE A 31 2.81 4.77 -1.87
N LEU A 32 3.61 5.50 -2.64
CA LEU A 32 3.68 6.95 -2.57
C LEU A 32 2.80 7.49 -3.69
N VAL A 33 1.71 8.16 -3.32
CA VAL A 33 0.73 8.72 -4.24
C VAL A 33 0.84 10.22 -4.19
N ASP A 34 0.96 10.89 -5.33
CA ASP A 34 0.98 12.36 -5.37
C ASP A 34 -0.32 12.93 -4.77
N LYS A 35 -0.23 13.99 -3.96
CA LYS A 35 -1.39 14.57 -3.26
C LYS A 35 -2.47 15.13 -4.17
N SER A 36 -2.16 15.41 -5.43
CA SER A 36 -3.15 15.82 -6.44
C SER A 36 -4.08 14.68 -6.86
N ILE A 37 -3.75 13.44 -6.50
CA ILE A 37 -4.50 12.23 -6.86
C ILE A 37 -5.14 11.66 -5.60
N ALA A 38 -6.45 11.40 -5.64
CA ALA A 38 -7.17 10.74 -4.55
C ALA A 38 -7.16 9.22 -4.76
N PRO A 39 -6.42 8.44 -3.94
CA PRO A 39 -6.45 6.99 -4.03
C PRO A 39 -7.62 6.39 -3.24
N HIS A 40 -8.20 5.32 -3.77
CA HIS A 40 -9.13 4.45 -3.06
C HIS A 40 -8.44 3.11 -2.78
N GLN A 41 -8.28 2.74 -1.51
CA GLN A 41 -7.72 1.43 -1.19
C GLN A 41 -8.74 0.34 -1.52
N LEU A 42 -8.31 -0.67 -2.29
CA LEU A 42 -9.17 -1.78 -2.66
C LEU A 42 -9.09 -2.91 -1.61
N PRO A 43 -10.23 -3.46 -1.16
CA PRO A 43 -10.23 -4.68 -0.37
C PRO A 43 -9.76 -5.84 -1.25
N MET A 44 -8.72 -6.56 -0.82
CA MET A 44 -8.24 -7.76 -1.51
C MET A 44 -8.69 -8.99 -0.72
N PRO A 45 -9.69 -9.75 -1.21
CA PRO A 45 -10.33 -10.81 -0.44
C PRO A 45 -9.61 -12.17 -0.46
N SER A 46 -8.62 -12.39 -1.32
CA SER A 46 -8.08 -13.74 -1.60
C SER A 46 -6.55 -13.90 -1.56
N ALA A 47 -5.80 -12.83 -1.31
CA ALA A 47 -4.35 -12.89 -1.21
C ALA A 47 -3.91 -12.75 0.25
N ASP A 48 -2.73 -13.30 0.60
CA ASP A 48 -2.12 -12.99 1.90
C ASP A 48 -2.07 -11.46 2.02
N PRO A 49 -2.79 -10.87 2.99
CA PRO A 49 -2.84 -9.42 3.13
C PRO A 49 -1.46 -8.81 3.28
N MET A 50 -0.46 -9.57 3.72
CA MET A 50 0.91 -9.12 3.90
C MET A 50 1.73 -8.99 2.60
N GLU A 51 1.26 -9.57 1.49
CA GLU A 51 2.02 -9.65 0.23
C GLU A 51 1.38 -8.87 -0.91
N VAL A 52 0.17 -8.33 -0.70
CA VAL A 52 -0.55 -7.59 -1.72
C VAL A 52 -1.14 -6.30 -1.16
N LEU A 53 -0.91 -5.21 -1.87
CA LEU A 53 -1.54 -3.91 -1.62
C LEU A 53 -2.12 -3.40 -2.94
N ALA A 54 -3.42 -3.08 -2.95
CA ALA A 54 -4.11 -2.59 -4.13
C ALA A 54 -4.73 -1.21 -3.88
N ILE A 55 -4.60 -0.33 -4.86
CA ILE A 55 -5.21 0.99 -4.90
C ILE A 55 -5.91 1.21 -6.23
N LEU A 56 -6.99 1.95 -6.20
CA LEU A 56 -7.75 2.43 -7.35
C LEU A 56 -7.56 3.94 -7.46
N PHE A 57 -7.35 4.41 -8.68
CA PHE A 57 -7.32 5.83 -9.02
C PHE A 57 -8.45 6.17 -9.97
N ASP A 58 -9.15 7.26 -9.70
CA ASP A 58 -10.14 7.81 -10.62
C ASP A 58 -9.42 8.76 -11.60
N VAL A 59 -8.87 8.20 -12.69
CA VAL A 59 -8.13 8.96 -13.70
C VAL A 59 -9.05 9.28 -14.88
N GLY A 60 -9.76 10.41 -14.78
CA GLY A 60 -10.64 10.89 -15.84
C GLY A 60 -11.84 9.95 -16.07
N GLN A 61 -11.97 9.40 -17.28
CA GLN A 61 -13.12 8.57 -17.67
C GLN A 61 -12.99 7.08 -17.33
N ALA A 62 -11.81 6.63 -16.89
CA ALA A 62 -11.59 5.22 -16.60
C ALA A 62 -10.89 5.02 -15.24
N PRO A 63 -11.43 4.16 -14.36
CA PRO A 63 -10.75 3.77 -13.14
C PRO A 63 -9.46 2.99 -13.46
N LEU A 64 -8.36 3.33 -12.79
CA LEU A 64 -7.08 2.64 -12.89
C LEU A 64 -6.78 1.86 -11.61
N ASN A 65 -6.77 0.54 -11.70
CA ASN A 65 -6.37 -0.34 -10.60
C ASN A 65 -4.86 -0.60 -10.64
N VAL A 66 -4.18 -0.36 -9.53
CA VAL A 66 -2.75 -0.64 -9.35
C VAL A 66 -2.56 -1.60 -8.19
N VAL A 67 -1.79 -2.66 -8.43
CA VAL A 67 -1.52 -3.70 -7.43
C VAL A 67 -0.01 -3.82 -7.23
N ASN A 68 0.43 -3.64 -5.99
CA ASN A 68 1.79 -3.88 -5.55
C ASN A 68 1.84 -5.26 -4.89
N VAL A 69 2.65 -6.15 -5.45
CA VAL A 69 2.78 -7.55 -5.00
C VAL A 69 4.22 -7.78 -4.59
N TYR A 70 4.42 -8.20 -3.34
CA TYR A 70 5.70 -8.73 -2.89
C TYR A 70 5.72 -10.23 -3.13
N ILE A 71 6.70 -10.71 -3.91
CA ILE A 71 6.93 -12.13 -4.09
C ILE A 71 8.12 -12.49 -3.20
N PRO A 72 7.93 -13.28 -2.12
CA PRO A 72 9.04 -13.67 -1.25
C PRO A 72 10.06 -14.51 -2.04
N PRO A 73 11.35 -14.41 -1.69
CA PRO A 73 12.35 -15.32 -2.25
C PRO A 73 12.00 -16.76 -1.87
N SER A 74 12.14 -17.68 -2.81
CA SER A 74 12.01 -19.12 -2.54
C SER A 74 13.06 -19.51 -1.48
N SER A 75 12.63 -20.01 -0.33
CA SER A 75 13.56 -20.63 0.62
C SER A 75 14.11 -21.91 0.00
N SER A 76 15.42 -22.02 -0.13
CA SER A 76 16.15 -23.23 -0.54
C SER A 76 16.05 -24.34 0.50
#